data_AF-A0A327ZC05-F1
#
_entry.id   AF-A0A327ZC05-F1
#
_cell.length_a   1.000
_cell.length_b   1.000
_cell.length_c   1.000
_cell.angle_alpha   90.00
_cell.angle_beta   90.00
_cell.angle_gamma   90.00
#
_symmetry.space_group_name_H-M   'P 1'
#
loop_
_entity.id
_entity.type
_entity.pdbx_description
1 polymer ?
#
loop_
_entity_poly.entity_id
_entity_poly.type
_entity_poly.pdbx_seq_one_letter_code
_entity_poly.pdbx_strand_id
1 'polypeptide(L)'
;MAAFAGLTVALASGHLLTFDQRVADWAFAHQPAVVYWPARVLNYLGQGGQVLTPISLILTGLLLYRTRSVRAVLPFAAAFVLTYFTIGPAKLLFDRAAPAFTGPDKTELFNPAAIGKYGMSYPSGHMGNVLVWYTVMALLLAALLHRQLTRREWLAIRVAPVVIVFCTTVYLGFHWVTDSVAGVLLGLVLARILTRIPWDTIPLPPLKGWERPAGL
;
A
#
# COMPACT_ATOMS: atom_id res chain seq x y z
N MET A 1 7.62 -9.65 9.27
CA MET A 1 6.56 -10.55 9.78
C MET A 1 6.47 -10.57 11.30
N ALA A 2 7.54 -10.87 12.05
CA ALA A 2 7.49 -10.85 13.52
C ALA A 2 6.97 -9.53 14.12
N ALA A 3 7.45 -8.37 13.64
CA ALA A 3 6.96 -7.07 14.10
C ALA A 3 5.48 -6.82 13.79
N PHE A 4 4.99 -7.29 12.63
CA PHE A 4 3.57 -7.19 12.27
C PHE A 4 2.72 -8.05 13.22
N ALA A 5 3.12 -9.31 13.44
CA ALA A 5 2.42 -10.20 14.36
C ALA A 5 2.44 -9.67 15.80
N GLY A 6 3.59 -9.18 16.27
CA GLY A 6 3.72 -8.58 17.60
C GLY A 6 2.83 -7.35 17.78
N LEU A 7 2.75 -6.47 16.79
CA LEU A 7 1.83 -5.33 16.81
C LEU A 7 0.37 -5.79 16.83
N THR A 8 0.00 -6.76 15.99
CA THR A 8 -1.36 -7.33 15.98
C THR A 8 -1.73 -7.93 17.33
N VAL A 9 -0.84 -8.71 17.96
CA VAL A 9 -1.07 -9.31 19.28
C VAL A 9 -1.20 -8.22 20.35
N ALA A 10 -0.35 -7.19 20.32
CA ALA A 10 -0.44 -6.07 21.25
C ALA A 10 -1.80 -5.36 21.14
N LEU A 11 -2.26 -5.09 19.92
CA LEU A 11 -3.58 -4.50 19.65
C LEU A 11 -4.73 -5.40 20.11
N ALA A 12 -4.68 -6.69 19.78
CA ALA A 12 -5.68 -7.67 20.20
C ALA A 12 -5.76 -7.80 21.74
N SER A 13 -4.67 -7.48 22.44
CA SER A 13 -4.58 -7.49 23.90
C SER A 13 -4.93 -6.14 24.54
N GLY A 14 -5.46 -5.18 23.77
CA GLY A 14 -5.86 -3.85 24.26
C GLY A 14 -4.73 -2.83 24.43
N HIS A 15 -3.49 -3.16 24.05
CA HIS A 15 -2.41 -2.20 24.08
C HIS A 15 -2.51 -1.21 22.91
N LEU A 16 -1.95 -0.02 23.10
CA LEU A 16 -1.88 1.06 22.10
C LEU A 16 -3.24 1.68 21.68
N LEU A 17 -4.37 1.12 22.12
CA LEU A 17 -5.71 1.64 21.78
C LEU A 17 -5.90 3.09 22.24
N THR A 18 -5.49 3.41 23.48
CA THR A 18 -5.55 4.79 24.00
C THR A 18 -4.64 5.73 23.22
N PHE A 19 -3.49 5.26 22.75
CA PHE A 19 -2.59 6.06 21.93
C PHE A 19 -3.21 6.39 20.57
N ASP A 20 -3.75 5.37 19.90
CA ASP A 20 -4.49 5.53 18.63
C ASP A 20 -5.65 6.52 18.79
N GLN A 21 -6.44 6.38 19.86
CA GLN A 21 -7.57 7.26 20.15
C GLN A 21 -7.12 8.71 20.37
N ARG A 22 -6.10 8.94 21.20
CA ARG A 22 -5.57 10.30 21.46
C ARG A 22 -5.10 11.00 20.19
N VAL A 23 -4.41 10.27 19.29
CA VAL A 23 -3.95 10.83 18.02
C VAL A 23 -5.13 11.16 17.11
N ALA A 24 -6.14 10.29 17.03
CA ALA A 24 -7.36 10.55 16.27
C ALA A 24 -8.13 11.76 16.80
N ASP A 25 -8.31 11.87 18.12
CA ASP A 25 -8.99 12.99 18.76
C ASP A 25 -8.26 14.31 18.49
N TRP A 26 -6.93 14.31 18.62
CA TRP A 26 -6.12 15.46 18.25
C TRP A 26 -6.29 15.82 16.77
N ALA A 27 -6.23 14.83 15.87
CA ALA A 27 -6.37 15.08 14.45
C ALA A 27 -7.72 15.71 14.12
N PHE A 28 -8.84 15.16 14.64
CA PHE A 28 -10.18 15.69 14.42
C PHE A 28 -10.38 17.09 15.02
N ALA A 29 -9.74 17.40 16.14
CA ALA A 29 -9.78 18.74 16.72
C ALA A 29 -9.00 19.79 15.90
N HIS A 30 -8.09 19.36 15.00
CA HIS A 30 -7.19 20.24 14.26
C HIS A 30 -7.36 20.10 12.74
N GLN A 31 -8.61 20.11 12.23
CA GLN A 31 -8.90 20.03 10.79
C GLN A 31 -9.41 21.33 10.14
N PRO A 32 -8.66 22.45 10.16
CA PRO A 32 -9.06 23.62 9.40
C PRO A 32 -9.05 23.30 7.89
N ALA A 33 -9.99 23.88 7.13
CA ALA A 33 -10.18 23.57 5.71
C ALA A 33 -8.89 23.69 4.88
N VAL A 34 -8.03 24.66 5.20
CA VAL A 34 -6.75 24.92 4.52
C VAL A 34 -5.75 23.75 4.64
N VAL A 35 -5.84 22.93 5.69
CA VAL A 35 -5.00 21.73 5.87
C VAL A 35 -5.76 20.48 5.44
N TYR A 36 -7.06 20.41 5.73
CA TYR A 36 -7.92 19.28 5.40
C TYR A 36 -7.93 18.96 3.90
N TRP A 37 -8.16 19.95 3.04
CA TRP A 37 -8.29 19.71 1.60
C TRP A 37 -6.97 19.26 0.95
N PRO A 38 -5.81 19.89 1.22
CA PRO A 38 -4.53 19.35 0.76
C PRO A 38 -4.27 17.94 1.28
N ALA A 39 -4.57 17.65 2.55
CA ALA A 39 -4.42 16.30 3.08
C ALA A 39 -5.30 15.29 2.33
N ARG A 40 -6.56 15.64 2.03
CA ARG A 40 -7.47 14.80 1.23
C ARG A 40 -6.91 14.53 -0.16
N VAL A 41 -6.38 15.54 -0.83
CA VAL A 41 -5.78 15.41 -2.17
C VAL A 41 -4.54 14.53 -2.12
N LEU A 42 -3.62 14.81 -1.20
CA LEU A 42 -2.38 14.07 -1.03
C LEU A 42 -2.61 12.61 -0.62
N ASN A 43 -3.69 12.33 0.12
CA ASN A 43 -4.05 10.96 0.49
C ASN A 43 -4.37 10.08 -0.73
N TYR A 44 -4.76 10.65 -1.88
CA TYR A 44 -4.95 9.87 -3.12
C TYR A 44 -3.67 9.21 -3.62
N LEU A 45 -2.49 9.64 -3.18
CA LEU A 45 -1.23 8.93 -3.43
C LEU A 45 -1.24 7.51 -2.84
N GLY A 46 -2.13 7.20 -1.89
CA GLY A 46 -2.32 5.85 -1.36
C GLY A 46 -3.47 5.05 -1.99
N GLN A 47 -4.17 5.63 -2.96
CA GLN A 47 -5.39 5.06 -3.51
C GLN A 47 -5.07 4.05 -4.61
N GLY A 48 -5.11 2.76 -4.24
CA GLY A 48 -4.80 1.62 -5.10
C GLY A 48 -5.58 1.64 -6.41
N GLY A 49 -6.90 1.44 -6.36
CA GLY A 49 -7.71 1.24 -7.56
C GLY A 49 -7.87 2.48 -8.44
N GLN A 50 -7.96 3.69 -7.86
CA GLN A 50 -8.27 4.91 -8.62
C GLN A 50 -7.03 5.63 -9.17
N VAL A 51 -5.85 5.44 -8.55
CA VAL A 51 -4.64 6.19 -8.91
C VAL A 51 -3.47 5.26 -9.23
N LEU A 52 -3.08 4.42 -8.27
CA LEU A 52 -1.85 3.65 -8.38
C LEU A 52 -1.92 2.53 -9.42
N THR A 53 -3.05 1.84 -9.50
CA THR A 53 -3.32 0.81 -10.49
C THR A 53 -3.31 1.37 -11.92
N PRO A 54 -4.09 2.43 -12.27
CA PRO A 54 -4.04 3.02 -13.61
C PRO A 54 -2.64 3.48 -14.02
N ILE A 55 -1.91 4.17 -13.14
CA ILE A 55 -0.55 4.63 -13.44
C ILE A 55 0.38 3.44 -13.71
N SER A 56 0.34 2.41 -12.85
CA SER A 56 1.17 1.22 -13.02
C SER A 56 0.81 0.44 -14.28
N LEU A 57 -0.48 0.42 -14.66
CA LEU A 57 -0.96 -0.22 -15.87
C LEU A 57 -0.44 0.52 -17.12
N ILE A 58 -0.43 1.85 -17.10
CA ILE A 58 0.14 2.67 -18.20
C ILE A 58 1.64 2.38 -18.34
N LEU A 59 2.41 2.41 -17.24
CA LEU A 59 3.85 2.09 -17.27
C LEU A 59 4.11 0.66 -17.78
N THR A 60 3.28 -0.29 -17.36
CA THR A 60 3.32 -1.69 -17.83
C THR A 60 3.07 -1.77 -19.33
N GLY A 61 2.03 -1.08 -19.83
CA GLY A 61 1.71 -1.02 -21.25
C GLY A 61 2.81 -0.38 -22.09
N LEU A 62 3.42 0.71 -21.60
CA LEU A 62 4.56 1.35 -22.25
C LEU A 62 5.77 0.41 -22.34
N LEU A 63 6.09 -0.29 -21.24
CA LEU A 63 7.20 -1.23 -21.23
C LEU A 63 6.91 -2.43 -22.14
N LEU A 64 5.70 -2.98 -22.09
CA LEU A 64 5.25 -4.05 -22.97
C LEU A 64 5.31 -3.63 -24.45
N TYR A 65 4.89 -2.40 -24.78
CA TYR A 65 4.96 -1.88 -26.15
C TYR A 65 6.41 -1.76 -26.63
N ARG A 66 7.29 -1.19 -25.80
CA ARG A 66 8.71 -0.98 -26.14
C ARG A 66 9.49 -2.29 -26.24
N THR A 67 9.26 -3.20 -25.31
CA THR A 67 10.03 -4.46 -25.20
C THR A 67 9.35 -5.63 -25.89
N ARG A 68 8.08 -5.54 -26.29
CA ARG A 68 7.27 -6.68 -26.77
C ARG A 68 7.47 -7.96 -25.94
N SER A 69 7.64 -7.80 -24.63
CA SER A 69 7.93 -8.89 -23.71
C SER A 69 6.80 -9.05 -22.71
N VAL A 70 6.26 -10.26 -22.57
CA VAL A 70 5.22 -10.58 -21.58
C VAL A 70 5.74 -10.38 -20.15
N ARG A 71 7.07 -10.45 -19.93
CA ARG A 71 7.69 -10.24 -18.62
C ARG A 71 7.40 -8.85 -18.05
N ALA A 72 7.18 -7.85 -18.91
CA ALA A 72 6.77 -6.51 -18.51
C ALA A 72 5.49 -6.50 -17.64
N VAL A 73 4.60 -7.48 -17.83
CA VAL A 73 3.31 -7.57 -17.12
C VAL A 73 3.45 -8.22 -15.73
N LEU A 74 4.51 -9.01 -15.52
CA LEU A 74 4.63 -9.86 -14.32
C LEU A 74 4.70 -9.06 -13.00
N PRO A 75 5.46 -7.96 -12.87
CA PRO A 75 5.48 -7.19 -11.63
C PRO A 75 4.11 -6.62 -11.26
N PHE A 76 3.35 -6.15 -12.26
CA PHE A 76 2.00 -5.61 -12.08
C PHE A 76 1.02 -6.70 -11.63
N ALA A 77 1.01 -7.84 -12.33
CA ALA A 77 0.16 -8.97 -11.98
C ALA A 77 0.48 -9.52 -10.58
N ALA A 78 1.77 -9.66 -10.26
CA ALA A 78 2.20 -10.11 -8.95
C ALA A 78 1.78 -9.14 -7.84
N ALA A 79 1.88 -7.82 -8.06
CA ALA A 79 1.41 -6.83 -7.09
C ALA A 79 -0.10 -6.93 -6.81
N PHE A 80 -0.90 -7.16 -7.84
CA PHE A 80 -2.33 -7.43 -7.69
C PHE A 80 -2.59 -8.68 -6.86
N VAL A 81 -1.96 -9.81 -7.22
CA VAL A 81 -2.11 -11.08 -6.50
C VAL A 81 -1.69 -10.91 -5.05
N LEU A 82 -0.50 -10.35 -4.80
CA LEU A 82 0.01 -10.15 -3.45
C LEU A 82 -0.91 -9.25 -2.62
N THR A 83 -1.32 -8.09 -3.14
CA THR A 83 -2.19 -7.18 -2.37
C THR A 83 -3.57 -7.77 -2.12
N TYR A 84 -4.17 -8.42 -3.12
CA TYR A 84 -5.49 -9.03 -3.02
C TYR A 84 -5.50 -10.18 -2.01
N PHE A 85 -4.53 -11.10 -2.06
CA PHE A 85 -4.48 -12.28 -1.20
C PHE A 85 -3.81 -12.05 0.16
N THR A 86 -3.35 -10.84 0.47
CA THR A 86 -2.79 -10.53 1.79
C THR A 86 -3.58 -9.44 2.51
N ILE A 87 -3.73 -8.26 1.92
CA ILE A 87 -4.39 -7.12 2.58
C ILE A 87 -5.89 -7.35 2.65
N GLY A 88 -6.51 -7.89 1.59
CA GLY A 88 -7.94 -8.18 1.56
C GLY A 88 -8.37 -9.14 2.67
N PRO A 89 -7.83 -10.36 2.72
CA PRO A 89 -8.09 -11.32 3.79
C PRO A 89 -7.74 -10.79 5.18
N ALA A 90 -6.62 -10.08 5.34
CA ALA A 90 -6.27 -9.50 6.63
C ALA A 90 -7.34 -8.50 7.11
N LYS A 91 -7.89 -7.68 6.21
CA LYS A 91 -8.98 -6.75 6.54
C LYS A 91 -10.25 -7.45 7.01
N LEU A 92 -10.61 -8.55 6.36
CA LEU A 92 -11.77 -9.38 6.71
C LEU A 92 -11.56 -10.20 7.99
N LEU A 93 -10.31 -10.51 8.32
CA LEU A 93 -10.00 -11.32 9.50
C LEU A 93 -10.01 -10.48 10.78
N PHE A 94 -9.54 -9.23 10.69
CA PHE A 94 -9.30 -8.38 11.86
C PHE A 94 -10.44 -7.41 12.16
N ASP A 95 -11.35 -7.13 11.22
CA ASP A 95 -12.59 -6.36 11.41
C ASP A 95 -12.47 -5.15 12.37
N ARG A 96 -11.40 -4.37 12.19
CA ARG A 96 -11.17 -3.16 13.00
C ARG A 96 -11.80 -1.97 12.30
N ALA A 97 -12.70 -1.27 12.96
CA ALA A 97 -13.26 -0.04 12.43
C ALA A 97 -12.22 1.10 12.34
N ALA A 98 -12.48 2.10 11.48
CA ALA A 98 -11.64 3.28 11.34
C ALA A 98 -11.99 4.36 12.39
N PRO A 99 -11.11 5.35 12.62
CA PRO A 99 -11.42 6.47 13.51
C PRO A 99 -12.73 7.21 13.18
N ALA A 100 -13.02 7.36 11.88
CA ALA A 100 -14.24 7.98 11.36
C ALA A 100 -15.50 7.10 11.45
N PHE A 101 -15.39 5.86 11.93
CA PHE A 101 -16.55 5.00 12.20
C PHE A 101 -17.34 5.54 13.40
N THR A 102 -18.67 5.51 13.30
CA THR A 102 -19.59 6.07 14.30
C THR A 102 -20.20 5.03 15.23
N GLY A 103 -19.98 3.74 14.98
CA GLY A 103 -20.45 2.66 15.85
C GLY A 103 -19.52 2.41 17.05
N PRO A 104 -19.89 1.45 17.93
CA PRO A 104 -19.16 1.15 19.15
C PRO A 104 -17.80 0.49 18.88
N ASP A 105 -16.93 0.50 19.89
CA ASP A 105 -15.70 -0.30 19.98
C ASP A 105 -14.75 -0.16 18.78
N LYS A 106 -14.77 1.00 18.12
CA LYS A 106 -14.04 1.25 16.86
C LYS A 106 -12.53 1.08 16.95
N THR A 107 -11.96 1.13 18.16
CA THR A 107 -10.52 0.96 18.36
C THR A 107 -10.12 -0.52 18.43
N GLU A 108 -11.05 -1.42 18.72
CA GLU A 108 -10.77 -2.84 18.99
C GLU A 108 -10.66 -3.67 17.70
N LEU A 109 -9.77 -4.65 17.70
CA LEU A 109 -9.77 -5.70 16.68
C LEU A 109 -10.95 -6.65 16.89
N PHE A 110 -11.37 -7.31 15.83
CA PHE A 110 -12.47 -8.29 15.81
C PHE A 110 -13.81 -7.69 16.24
N ASN A 111 -14.07 -6.44 15.85
CA ASN A 111 -15.30 -5.74 16.22
C ASN A 111 -16.46 -6.18 15.30
N PRO A 112 -17.45 -6.93 15.80
CA PRO A 112 -18.55 -7.44 14.99
C PRO A 112 -19.49 -6.33 14.48
N ALA A 113 -19.46 -5.15 15.11
CA ALA A 113 -20.24 -3.99 14.68
C ALA A 113 -19.55 -3.19 13.57
N ALA A 114 -18.28 -3.48 13.23
CA ALA A 114 -17.49 -2.76 12.24
C ALA A 114 -17.94 -3.06 10.80
N ILE A 115 -19.13 -2.61 10.45
CA ILE A 115 -19.77 -2.86 9.16
C ILE A 115 -19.78 -1.59 8.30
N GLY A 116 -19.60 -1.77 6.99
CA GLY A 116 -19.71 -0.70 6.00
C GLY A 116 -18.37 -0.04 5.66
N LYS A 117 -18.44 1.16 5.07
CA LYS A 117 -17.29 1.86 4.45
C LYS A 117 -16.10 2.06 5.40
N TYR A 118 -16.36 2.24 6.69
CA TYR A 118 -15.35 2.47 7.72
C TYR A 118 -15.17 1.27 8.66
N GLY A 119 -15.72 0.11 8.31
CA GLY A 119 -15.64 -1.11 9.11
C GLY A 119 -14.34 -1.89 8.99
N MET A 120 -13.58 -1.68 7.90
CA MET A 120 -12.36 -2.45 7.61
C MET A 120 -11.11 -1.56 7.50
N SER A 121 -10.54 -1.21 8.64
CA SER A 121 -9.39 -0.33 8.76
C SER A 121 -8.06 -1.08 8.85
N TYR A 122 -7.95 -2.09 9.72
CA TYR A 122 -6.69 -2.81 9.97
C TYR A 122 -6.47 -3.99 9.01
N PRO A 123 -5.25 -4.20 8.48
CA PRO A 123 -4.17 -3.21 8.37
C PRO A 123 -4.48 -2.15 7.31
N SER A 124 -3.79 -1.01 7.36
CA SER A 124 -4.02 0.09 6.40
C SER A 124 -3.74 -0.33 4.96
N GLY A 125 -4.80 -0.32 4.15
CA GLY A 125 -4.72 -0.63 2.72
C GLY A 125 -4.00 0.48 1.94
N HIS A 126 -4.15 1.74 2.35
CA HIS A 126 -3.40 2.86 1.77
C HIS A 126 -1.90 2.64 1.92
N MET A 127 -1.43 2.31 3.12
CA MET A 127 0.00 2.07 3.35
C MET A 127 0.51 0.84 2.59
N GLY A 128 -0.23 -0.26 2.59
CA GLY A 128 0.13 -1.44 1.80
C GLY A 128 0.22 -1.14 0.30
N ASN A 129 -0.76 -0.39 -0.23
CA ASN A 129 -0.78 0.04 -1.64
C ASN A 129 0.41 0.92 -1.98
N VAL A 130 0.73 1.94 -1.17
CA VAL A 130 1.87 2.82 -1.45
C VAL A 130 3.16 2.01 -1.52
N LEU A 131 3.41 1.12 -0.55
CA LEU A 131 4.64 0.33 -0.54
C LEU A 131 4.74 -0.59 -1.77
N VAL A 132 3.65 -1.26 -2.14
CA VAL A 132 3.63 -2.23 -3.25
C VAL A 132 3.65 -1.53 -4.60
N TRP A 133 2.73 -0.61 -4.87
CA TRP A 133 2.59 -0.03 -6.20
C TRP A 133 3.73 0.91 -6.56
N TYR A 134 4.26 1.71 -5.62
CA TYR A 134 5.47 2.49 -5.89
C TYR A 134 6.71 1.61 -6.03
N THR A 135 6.71 0.37 -5.50
CA THR A 135 7.74 -0.63 -5.85
C THR A 135 7.66 -1.01 -7.31
N VAL A 136 6.47 -1.37 -7.78
CA VAL A 136 6.22 -1.75 -9.18
C VAL A 136 6.59 -0.59 -10.10
N MET A 137 6.14 0.63 -9.80
CA MET A 137 6.47 1.82 -10.58
C MET A 137 7.99 2.04 -10.65
N ALA A 138 8.72 1.87 -9.54
CA ALA A 138 10.18 2.01 -9.53
C ALA A 138 10.88 0.98 -10.44
N LEU A 139 10.43 -0.29 -10.41
CA LEU A 139 10.95 -1.35 -11.29
C LEU A 139 10.67 -1.05 -12.76
N LEU A 140 9.43 -0.70 -13.09
CA LEU A 140 9.02 -0.37 -14.45
C LEU A 140 9.74 0.87 -15.00
N LEU A 141 9.92 1.91 -14.17
CA LEU A 141 10.64 3.12 -14.56
C LEU A 141 12.12 2.85 -14.79
N ALA A 142 12.79 2.05 -13.96
CA ALA A 142 14.18 1.67 -14.18
C ALA A 142 14.34 0.92 -15.52
N ALA A 143 13.44 0.00 -15.83
CA ALA A 143 13.41 -0.74 -17.09
C ALA A 143 13.15 0.18 -18.30
N LEU A 144 12.17 1.09 -18.20
CA LEU A 144 11.84 2.05 -19.25
C LEU A 144 12.99 3.03 -19.54
N LEU A 145 13.71 3.44 -18.50
CA LEU A 145 14.84 4.37 -18.59
C LEU A 145 16.16 3.70 -18.98
N HIS A 146 16.23 2.37 -19.02
CA HIS A 146 17.46 1.59 -19.27
C HIS A 146 18.60 1.96 -18.30
N ARG A 147 18.25 2.35 -17.07
CA ARG A 147 19.22 2.68 -16.01
C ARG A 147 18.61 2.49 -14.64
N GLN A 148 19.48 2.35 -13.65
CA GLN A 148 19.06 2.42 -12.26
C GLN A 148 18.54 3.83 -11.93
N LEU A 149 17.54 3.89 -11.06
CA LEU A 149 17.08 5.14 -10.48
C LEU A 149 18.18 5.74 -9.61
N THR A 150 18.39 7.04 -9.73
CA THR A 150 19.29 7.77 -8.83
C THR A 150 18.75 7.72 -7.41
N ARG A 151 19.61 7.97 -6.40
CA ARG A 151 19.18 8.02 -5.00
C ARG A 151 18.01 8.99 -4.77
N ARG A 152 18.01 10.13 -5.46
CA ARG A 152 16.95 11.16 -5.34
C ARG A 152 15.62 10.66 -5.92
N GLU A 153 15.64 10.07 -7.11
CA GLU A 153 14.45 9.47 -7.74
C GLU A 153 13.88 8.33 -6.90
N TRP A 154 14.77 7.48 -6.37
CA TRP A 154 14.35 6.39 -5.49
C TRP A 154 13.66 6.93 -4.23
N LEU A 155 14.23 7.92 -3.55
CA LEU A 155 13.61 8.55 -2.37
C LEU A 155 12.26 9.20 -2.72
N ALA A 156 12.18 9.90 -3.85
CA ALA A 156 10.97 10.57 -4.31
C ALA A 156 9.84 9.58 -4.62
N ILE A 157 10.15 8.40 -5.15
CA ILE A 157 9.14 7.39 -5.52
C ILE A 157 8.82 6.47 -4.33
N ARG A 158 9.82 6.08 -3.53
CA ARG A 158 9.69 5.00 -2.54
C ARG A 158 9.51 5.47 -1.10
N VAL A 159 9.85 6.71 -0.78
CA VAL A 159 9.82 7.23 0.60
C VAL A 159 8.83 8.36 0.75
N ALA A 160 8.89 9.38 -0.12
CA ALA A 160 8.01 10.55 0.01
C ALA A 160 6.51 10.18 0.03
N PRO A 161 5.99 9.31 -0.87
CA PRO A 161 4.57 8.94 -0.85
C PRO A 161 4.19 8.18 0.42
N VAL A 162 5.11 7.38 0.98
CA VAL A 162 4.87 6.63 2.22
C VAL A 162 4.66 7.60 3.37
N VAL A 163 5.56 8.58 3.52
CA VAL A 163 5.48 9.57 4.59
C VAL A 163 4.23 10.43 4.43
N ILE A 164 3.97 10.92 3.22
CA ILE A 164 2.80 11.75 2.93
C ILE A 164 1.52 11.00 3.26
N VAL A 165 1.34 9.79 2.73
CA VAL A 165 0.11 9.02 2.93
C VAL A 165 -0.05 8.57 4.38
N PHE A 166 1.04 8.23 5.08
CA PHE A 166 0.98 7.90 6.51
C PHE A 166 0.40 9.07 7.29
N CYS A 167 0.96 10.27 7.09
CA CYS A 167 0.48 11.47 7.76
C CYS A 167 -0.98 11.78 7.39
N THR A 168 -1.33 11.76 6.10
CA THR A 168 -2.67 12.16 5.65
C THR A 168 -3.73 11.16 6.07
N THR A 169 -3.46 9.85 6.00
CA THR A 169 -4.46 8.83 6.27
C THR A 169 -4.83 8.74 7.75
N VAL A 170 -3.83 8.98 8.62
CA VAL A 170 -4.03 9.14 10.06
C VAL A 170 -4.74 10.44 10.37
N TYR A 171 -4.25 11.56 9.82
CA TYR A 171 -4.83 12.88 10.06
C TYR A 171 -6.30 12.99 9.64
N LEU A 172 -6.67 12.36 8.51
CA LEU A 172 -8.05 12.35 8.00
C LEU A 172 -8.96 11.35 8.73
N GLY A 173 -8.42 10.53 9.65
CA GLY A 173 -9.20 9.55 10.38
C GLY A 173 -9.63 8.33 9.56
N PHE A 174 -8.95 8.03 8.45
CA PHE A 174 -9.21 6.81 7.68
C PHE A 174 -8.56 5.58 8.30
N HIS A 175 -7.42 5.76 8.97
CA HIS A 175 -6.69 4.68 9.62
C HIS A 175 -6.12 5.15 10.94
N TRP A 176 -6.03 4.23 11.91
CA TRP A 176 -5.28 4.46 13.13
C TRP A 176 -3.77 4.54 12.85
N VAL A 177 -2.99 5.03 13.82
CA VAL A 177 -1.52 5.06 13.68
C VAL A 177 -1.01 3.63 13.56
N THR A 178 -1.48 2.75 14.43
CA THR A 178 -1.07 1.34 14.42
C THR A 178 -1.51 0.59 13.17
N ASP A 179 -2.69 0.87 12.60
CA ASP A 179 -3.11 0.35 11.29
C ASP A 179 -2.13 0.74 10.18
N SER A 180 -1.69 2.00 10.20
CA SER A 180 -0.75 2.54 9.24
C SER A 180 0.63 1.90 9.39
N VAL A 181 1.10 1.72 10.63
CA VAL A 181 2.36 1.00 10.91
C VAL A 181 2.27 -0.46 10.46
N ALA A 182 1.17 -1.16 10.77
CA ALA A 182 0.93 -2.53 10.32
C ALA A 182 0.92 -2.63 8.78
N GLY A 183 0.26 -1.68 8.12
CA GLY A 183 0.26 -1.57 6.65
C GLY A 183 1.66 -1.33 6.07
N VAL A 184 2.50 -0.51 6.72
CA VAL A 184 3.92 -0.34 6.32
C VAL A 184 4.69 -1.65 6.51
N LEU A 185 4.57 -2.31 7.66
CA LEU A 185 5.28 -3.55 7.95
C LEU A 185 4.93 -4.66 6.96
N LEU A 186 3.64 -4.83 6.65
CA LEU A 186 3.18 -5.78 5.64
C LEU A 186 3.64 -5.35 4.25
N GLY A 187 3.42 -4.09 3.88
CA GLY A 187 3.81 -3.53 2.59
C GLY A 187 5.32 -3.65 2.30
N LEU A 188 6.18 -3.48 3.31
CA LEU A 188 7.63 -3.69 3.18
C LEU A 188 7.99 -5.14 2.86
N VAL A 189 7.29 -6.11 3.45
CA VAL A 189 7.48 -7.53 3.13
C VAL A 189 7.08 -7.82 1.69
N LEU A 190 5.89 -7.35 1.26
CA LEU A 190 5.42 -7.55 -0.11
C LEU A 190 6.31 -6.85 -1.14
N ALA A 191 6.72 -5.62 -0.86
CA ALA A 191 7.67 -4.87 -1.67
C ALA A 191 9.01 -5.61 -1.79
N ARG A 192 9.51 -6.17 -0.69
CA ARG A 192 10.74 -6.96 -0.70
C ARG A 192 10.61 -8.21 -1.57
N ILE A 193 9.48 -8.93 -1.48
CA ILE A 193 9.18 -10.09 -2.33
C ILE A 193 9.26 -9.67 -3.81
N LEU A 194 8.56 -8.60 -4.19
CA LEU A 194 8.56 -8.10 -5.58
C LEU A 194 9.97 -7.76 -6.10
N THR A 195 10.81 -7.14 -5.28
CA THR A 195 12.19 -6.79 -5.67
C THR A 195 13.15 -7.99 -5.73
N ARG A 196 12.77 -9.14 -5.18
CA ARG A 196 13.61 -10.34 -5.12
C ARG A 196 13.30 -11.35 -6.22
N ILE A 197 12.18 -11.18 -6.92
CA ILE A 197 11.80 -12.03 -8.03
C ILE A 197 12.67 -11.66 -9.24
N PRO A 198 13.39 -12.61 -9.86
CA PRO A 198 14.20 -12.33 -11.05
C PRO A 198 13.30 -12.37 -12.29
N TRP A 199 12.55 -11.30 -12.53
CA TRP A 199 11.52 -11.23 -13.56
C TRP A 199 12.02 -11.63 -14.96
N ASP A 200 13.24 -11.21 -15.30
CA ASP A 200 13.91 -11.52 -16.57
C ASP A 200 14.46 -12.94 -16.70
N THR A 201 14.36 -13.77 -15.68
CA THR A 201 14.75 -15.18 -15.77
C THR A 201 13.61 -16.13 -15.46
N ILE A 202 12.39 -15.62 -15.27
CA ILE A 202 11.20 -16.47 -15.10
C ILE A 202 11.04 -17.34 -16.36
N PRO A 203 11.00 -18.68 -16.22
CA PRO A 203 10.75 -19.57 -17.34
C PRO A 203 9.37 -19.30 -17.92
N LEU A 204 9.30 -19.11 -19.24
CA LEU A 204 8.06 -18.93 -19.97
C LEU A 204 7.96 -20.00 -21.06
N PRO A 205 6.73 -20.43 -21.43
CA PRO A 205 6.55 -21.24 -22.63
C PRO A 205 7.04 -20.46 -23.87
N PRO A 206 7.28 -21.13 -25.01
CA PRO A 206 7.63 -20.44 -26.25
C PRO A 206 6.48 -19.53 -26.70
N LEU A 207 6.71 -18.21 -26.69
CA LEU A 207 5.71 -17.18 -27.00
C LEU A 207 6.09 -16.39 -28.25
N LYS A 208 6.63 -17.08 -29.26
CA LYS A 208 6.98 -16.50 -30.58
C LYS A 208 7.83 -15.21 -30.45
N GLY A 209 8.81 -15.20 -29.55
CA GLY A 209 9.73 -14.07 -29.35
C GLY A 209 9.29 -13.06 -28.29
N TRP A 210 8.12 -13.24 -27.65
CA TRP A 210 7.65 -12.40 -26.55
C TRP A 210 8.17 -12.83 -25.18
N GLU A 211 8.92 -13.92 -25.12
CA GLU A 211 9.57 -14.45 -23.91
C GLU A 211 10.90 -13.75 -23.55
N ARG A 212 11.36 -12.80 -24.38
CA ARG A 212 12.63 -12.08 -24.18
C ARG A 212 12.67 -11.24 -22.89
N PRO A 213 13.86 -10.91 -22.35
CA PRO A 213 13.99 -9.99 -21.21
C PRO A 213 13.34 -8.62 -21.47
N ALA A 214 12.76 -8.04 -20.42
CA ALA A 214 12.15 -6.70 -20.42
C ALA A 214 13.02 -5.63 -19.74
N GLY A 215 14.16 -6.02 -19.14
CA GLY A 215 15.03 -5.14 -18.36
C GLY A 215 14.58 -4.98 -16.91
N LEU A 216 13.96 -6.03 -16.34
CA LEU A 216 13.31 -6.07 -15.02
C LEU A 216 14.10 -6.85 -13.96
#